data_AF-A0A428E8Y8-F1
#
_entry.id   AF-A0A428E8Y8-F1
#
_cell.length_a   1.000
_cell.length_b   1.000
_cell.length_c   1.000
_cell.angle_alpha   90.00
_cell.angle_beta   90.00
_cell.angle_gamma   90.00
#
_symmetry.space_group_name_H-M   'P 1'
#
loop_
_entity.id
_entity.type
_entity.pdbx_description
1 polymer ?
#
loop_
_entity_poly.entity_id
_entity_poly.type
_entity_poly.pdbx_seq_one_letter_code
_entity_poly.pdbx_strand_id
1 'polypeptide(L)' 'MNKSGKENLIIINGSEYVHCPVCGTVTAVYDICDVCQWQNTGETNIDGGPNEMTLAEAKEAYAKGIPII' A
#
# COMPACT_ATOMS: atom_id res chain seq x y z
N MET A 1 4.01 -25.14 -11.11
CA MET A 1 4.38 -24.40 -9.88
C MET A 1 3.18 -23.55 -9.51
N ASN A 2 2.43 -23.96 -8.48
CA ASN A 2 1.30 -23.20 -7.96
C ASN A 2 1.88 -22.00 -7.20
N LYS A 3 2.07 -20.88 -7.87
CA LYS A 3 2.38 -19.60 -7.22
C LYS A 3 1.11 -19.19 -6.47
N SER A 4 0.99 -19.55 -5.20
CA SER A 4 -0.02 -18.94 -4.34
C SER A 4 0.28 -17.44 -4.34
N GLY A 5 -0.58 -16.64 -4.95
CA GLY A 5 -0.46 -15.18 -4.97
C GLY A 5 -0.70 -14.62 -3.58
N LYS A 6 0.29 -14.80 -2.70
CA LYS A 6 0.44 -14.27 -1.34
C LYS A 6 1.88 -13.80 -1.07
N GLU A 7 2.67 -13.54 -2.13
CA GLU A 7 4.12 -13.30 -2.01
C GLU A 7 4.42 -11.97 -1.28
N ASN A 8 3.45 -11.05 -1.22
CA ASN A 8 3.63 -9.74 -0.59
C ASN A 8 2.96 -9.59 0.79
N LEU A 9 2.27 -10.63 1.28
CA LEU A 9 1.60 -10.60 2.59
C LEU A 9 2.56 -10.99 3.72
N ILE A 10 2.55 -10.18 4.78
CA ILE A 10 3.32 -10.38 6.01
C ILE A 10 2.32 -10.70 7.12
N ILE A 11 2.56 -11.76 7.90
CA ILE A 11 1.69 -12.12 9.03
C ILE A 11 2.39 -11.74 10.34
N ILE A 12 1.78 -10.83 11.10
CA ILE A 12 2.26 -10.40 12.42
C ILE A 12 1.14 -10.64 13.42
N ASN A 13 1.39 -11.49 14.43
CA ASN A 13 0.40 -11.84 15.47
C ASN A 13 -0.96 -12.31 14.93
N GLY A 14 -0.98 -12.96 13.76
CA GLY A 14 -2.21 -13.45 13.12
C GLY A 14 -2.95 -12.42 12.27
N SER A 15 -2.45 -11.19 12.16
CA SER A 15 -2.99 -10.14 11.29
C SER A 15 -2.15 -10.00 10.01
N GLU A 16 -2.80 -9.58 8.92
CA GLU A 16 -2.20 -9.41 7.60
C GLU A 16 -1.67 -7.98 7.39
N TYR A 17 -0.45 -7.88 6.89
CA TYR A 17 0.25 -6.64 6.59
C TYR A 17 0.87 -6.71 5.20
N VAL A 18 1.21 -5.55 4.65
CA VAL A 18 1.95 -5.38 3.41
C VAL A 18 3.00 -4.29 3.57
N HIS A 19 4.01 -4.30 2.70
CA HIS A 19 4.79 -3.08 2.48
C HIS A 19 3.96 -2.10 1.69
N CYS A 20 3.78 -0.89 2.23
CA CYS A 20 3.14 0.21 1.53
C CYS A 20 3.84 0.40 0.17
N PRO A 21 3.11 0.36 -0.95
CA PRO A 21 3.73 0.41 -2.26
C PRO A 21 4.32 1.78 -2.59
N VAL A 22 3.99 2.81 -1.81
CA VAL A 22 4.48 4.20 -1.98
C VAL A 22 5.78 4.41 -1.22
N CYS A 23 5.79 4.16 0.09
CA CYS A 23 6.91 4.51 0.98
C CYS A 23 7.66 3.30 1.57
N GLY A 24 7.18 2.08 1.38
CA GLY A 24 7.79 0.84 1.89
C GLY A 24 7.49 0.52 3.35
N THR A 25 6.88 1.42 4.11
CA THR A 25 6.47 1.19 5.51
C THR A 25 5.53 -0.01 5.61
N VAL A 26 5.73 -0.86 6.62
CA VAL A 26 4.81 -1.96 6.91
C VAL A 26 3.48 -1.39 7.42
N THR A 27 2.39 -1.77 6.79
CA THR A 27 1.04 -1.24 7.05
C THR A 27 0.05 -2.39 7.00
N ALA A 28 -1.02 -2.31 7.80
CA ALA A 28 -2.08 -3.32 7.74
C ALA A 28 -2.73 -3.32 6.34
N VAL A 29 -3.18 -4.50 5.90
CA VAL A 29 -4.01 -4.58 4.68
C VAL A 29 -5.33 -3.84 4.91
N TYR A 30 -5.87 -3.22 3.86
CA TYR A 30 -7.13 -2.46 3.94
C TYR A 30 -7.10 -1.29 4.93
N ASP A 31 -5.91 -0.72 5.17
CA ASP A 31 -5.67 0.39 6.10
C ASP A 31 -4.89 1.54 5.44
N ILE A 32 -4.89 2.70 6.10
CA ILE A 32 -4.20 3.91 5.67
C ILE A 32 -2.76 3.87 6.19
N CYS A 33 -1.79 4.08 5.30
CA CYS A 33 -0.39 4.12 5.70
C CYS A 33 -0.11 5.35 6.58
N ASP A 34 0.29 5.15 7.83
CA ASP A 34 0.60 6.23 8.79
C ASP A 34 1.70 7.21 8.32
N VAL A 35 2.54 6.81 7.35
CA VAL A 35 3.65 7.63 6.86
C VAL A 35 3.28 8.50 5.67
N CYS A 36 2.64 7.91 4.66
CA CYS A 36 2.36 8.61 3.40
C CYS A 36 0.87 8.83 3.12
N GLN A 37 -0.02 8.26 3.95
CA GLN A 37 -1.47 8.34 3.83
C GLN A 37 -2.08 7.61 2.63
N TRP A 38 -1.28 6.83 1.88
CA TRP A 38 -1.81 5.92 0.86
C TRP A 38 -2.73 4.87 1.49
N GLN A 39 -3.92 4.70 0.92
CA GLN A 39 -4.90 3.71 1.39
C GLN A 39 -4.64 2.37 0.72
N ASN A 40 -4.17 1.38 1.47
CA ASN A 40 -3.80 0.08 0.93
C ASN A 40 -5.05 -0.75 0.64
N THR A 41 -5.10 -1.38 -0.53
CA THR A 41 -6.25 -2.22 -0.93
C THR A 41 -5.96 -3.73 -0.77
N GLY A 42 -5.02 -4.07 0.10
CA GLY A 42 -4.57 -5.44 0.35
C GLY A 42 -3.28 -5.80 -0.40
N GLU A 43 -3.12 -7.08 -0.70
CA GLU A 43 -1.91 -7.61 -1.36
C GLU A 43 -1.69 -6.98 -2.74
N THR A 44 -2.75 -6.92 -3.54
CA THR A 44 -2.74 -6.26 -4.84
C THR A 44 -3.24 -4.84 -4.62
N ASN A 45 -2.29 -3.90 -4.55
CA ASN A 45 -2.63 -2.48 -4.55
C ASN A 45 -3.19 -2.11 -5.94
N ILE A 46 -4.41 -1.56 -5.96
CA ILE A 46 -5.07 -1.14 -7.19
C ILE A 46 -5.06 0.38 -7.32
N ASP A 47 -4.90 0.85 -8.56
CA ASP A 47 -5.10 2.26 -8.89
C ASP A 47 -6.61 2.54 -8.93
N GLY A 48 -7.02 3.63 -8.28
CA GLY A 48 -8.43 3.91 -8.03
C GLY A 48 -9.05 3.02 -6.95
N GLY A 49 -10.25 3.41 -6.50
CA GLY A 49 -10.86 2.90 -5.27
C GLY A 49 -11.01 4.04 -4.27
N PRO A 50 -10.48 3.93 -3.05
CA PRO A 50 -10.57 5.02 -2.07
C PRO A 50 -9.50 6.12 -2.22
N ASN A 51 -8.48 5.92 -3.07
CA ASN A 51 -7.48 6.94 -3.40
C ASN A 51 -7.96 7.77 -4.60
N GLU A 52 -7.75 9.10 -4.58
CA GLU A 52 -8.11 9.99 -5.69
C GLU A 52 -7.02 10.07 -6.78
N MET A 53 -5.82 9.54 -6.51
CA MET A 53 -4.71 9.45 -7.47
C MET A 53 -4.24 8.02 -7.75
N THR A 54 -3.50 7.86 -8.84
CA THR A 54 -2.81 6.60 -9.19
C THR A 54 -1.64 6.33 -8.25
N LEU A 55 -1.21 5.07 -8.13
CA LEU A 55 -0.02 4.70 -7.37
C LEU A 55 1.24 5.38 -7.91
N ALA A 56 1.31 5.64 -9.21
CA ALA A 56 2.41 6.37 -9.83
C ALA A 56 2.46 7.82 -9.35
N GLU A 57 1.33 8.51 -9.38
CA GLU A 57 1.19 9.88 -8.87
C GLU A 57 1.48 9.95 -7.37
N ALA A 58 1.02 8.97 -6.59
CA ALA A 58 1.30 8.89 -5.15
C ALA A 58 2.79 8.73 -4.83
N LYS A 59 3.51 7.91 -5.61
CA LYS A 59 4.98 7.77 -5.50
C LYS A 59 5.69 9.08 -5.84
N GLU A 60 5.25 9.76 -6.88
CA GLU A 60 5.80 11.06 -7.27
C GLU A 60 5.52 12.14 -6.22
N ALA A 61 4.29 12.16 -5.67
CA ALA A 61 3.88 13.06 -4.61
C ALA A 61 4.74 12.87 -3.35
N TYR A 62 4.90 11.61 -2.91
CA TYR A 62 5.76 11.28 -1.78
C TYR A 62 7.21 11.70 -2.00
N ALA A 63 7.78 11.44 -3.18
CA ALA A 63 9.15 11.84 -3.51
C ALA A 63 9.34 13.37 -3.52
N LYS A 64 8.30 14.13 -3.87
CA LYS A 64 8.29 15.60 -3.85
C LYS A 64 7.90 16.20 -2.49
N GLY A 65 7.50 15.38 -1.52
CA GLY A 65 7.02 15.85 -0.22
C GLY A 65 5.68 16.62 -0.29
N ILE A 66 4.86 16.34 -1.31
CA ILE A 66 3.52 16.91 -1.44
C ILE A 66 2.45 15.91 -0.95
N PRO A 67 1.26 16.38 -0.54
CA PRO A 67 0.21 15.50 -0.04
C PRO A 67 -0.27 14.46 -1.05
N ILE A 68 -0.57 13.26 -0.55
CA ILE A 68 -1.30 12.21 -1.26
C ILE A 68 -2.79 12.40 -0.98
N ILE A 69 -3.63 12.31 -2.02
CA ILE A 69 -5.09 12.47 -2.00
C ILE A 69 -5.77 11.25 -2.63
#